data_AF-A0A8X7ZS04-F1
#
_entry.id   AF-A0A8X7ZS04-F1
#
_cell.length_a   1.000
_cell.length_b   1.000
_cell.length_c   1.000
_cell.angle_alpha   90.00
_cell.angle_beta   90.00
_cell.angle_gamma   90.00
#
_symmetry.space_group_name_H-M   'P 1'
#
loop_
_entity.id
_entity.type
_entity.pdbx_description
1 polymer ?
#
loop_
_entity_poly.entity_id
_entity_poly.type
_entity_poly.pdbx_seq_one_letter_code
_entity_poly.pdbx_strand_id
1 'polypeptide(L)'
;MNVLSFSSGKNLKEGLATLEEDLVKLTVELQMEAQCIPNMTHPHAPIGGEDRSTVRAMVYSIKDSDQCLIGTAEIPVGGIHMDAILAESLLPLIEVWAAEGALDVTIIGDDIRLHQVINFQQAASTRLQNGRAWS
;
A
#
# COMPACT_ATOMS: atom_id res chain seq x y z
N MET A 1 -42.25 -3.05 -34.28
CA MET A 1 -40.93 -2.70 -33.72
C MET A 1 -41.00 -1.27 -33.15
N ASN A 2 -40.76 -1.08 -31.85
CA ASN A 2 -40.56 0.25 -31.28
C ASN A 2 -39.14 0.73 -31.64
N VAL A 3 -39.00 1.43 -32.76
CA VAL A 3 -37.79 2.19 -33.07
C VAL A 3 -37.87 3.49 -32.28
N LEU A 4 -37.05 3.60 -31.24
CA LEU A 4 -36.92 4.83 -30.46
C LEU A 4 -36.55 5.98 -31.40
N SER A 5 -37.20 7.13 -31.25
CA SER A 5 -36.91 8.31 -32.07
C SER A 5 -35.44 8.71 -31.91
N PHE A 6 -34.82 9.22 -32.97
CA PHE A 6 -33.42 9.65 -32.96
C PHE A 6 -33.09 10.64 -31.82
N SER A 7 -34.06 11.48 -31.43
CA SER A 7 -33.94 12.40 -30.30
C SER A 7 -33.90 11.66 -28.95
N SER A 8 -34.77 10.68 -28.73
CA SER A 8 -34.78 9.84 -27.52
C SER A 8 -33.49 9.02 -27.38
N GLY A 9 -32.94 8.53 -28.50
CA GLY A 9 -31.67 7.80 -28.51
C GLY A 9 -30.45 8.68 -28.16
N LYS A 10 -30.47 9.98 -28.51
CA LYS A 10 -29.43 10.93 -28.11
C LYS A 10 -29.48 11.24 -26.61
N ASN A 11 -30.68 11.53 -26.10
CA ASN A 11 -30.86 11.84 -24.68
C ASN A 11 -30.47 10.66 -23.77
N LEU A 12 -30.74 9.42 -24.20
CA LEU A 12 -30.29 8.23 -23.47
C LEU A 12 -28.76 8.09 -23.44
N LYS A 13 -28.07 8.39 -24.56
CA LYS A 13 -26.60 8.36 -24.60
C LYS A 13 -25.98 9.45 -23.74
N GLU A 14 -26.56 10.65 -23.75
CA GLU A 14 -26.14 11.74 -22.86
C GLU A 14 -26.33 11.35 -21.39
N GLY A 15 -27.49 10.79 -21.03
CA GLY A 15 -27.75 10.29 -19.68
C GLY A 15 -26.84 9.14 -19.24
N LEU A 16 -26.51 8.22 -20.15
CA LEU A 16 -25.53 7.16 -19.90
C LEU A 16 -24.15 7.73 -19.65
N ALA A 17 -23.68 8.66 -20.48
CA ALA A 17 -22.37 9.27 -20.32
C ALA A 17 -22.25 10.01 -18.98
N THR A 18 -23.30 10.74 -18.55
CA THR A 18 -23.31 11.39 -17.23
C THR A 18 -23.29 10.36 -16.10
N LEU A 19 -24.05 9.27 -16.21
CA LEU A 19 -24.12 8.25 -15.17
C LEU A 19 -22.80 7.48 -15.03
N GLU A 20 -22.13 7.19 -16.14
CA GLU A 20 -20.80 6.57 -16.15
C GLU A 20 -19.76 7.48 -15.47
N GLU A 21 -19.80 8.79 -15.74
CA GLU A 21 -18.93 9.76 -15.08
C GLU A 21 -19.17 9.81 -13.56
N ASP A 22 -20.44 9.83 -13.14
CA ASP A 22 -20.82 9.85 -11.72
C ASP A 22 -20.40 8.55 -11.02
N LEU A 23 -20.52 7.39 -11.67
CA LEU A 23 -20.08 6.10 -11.12
C LEU A 23 -18.56 6.07 -10.90
N VAL A 24 -17.77 6.62 -11.82
CA VAL A 24 -16.30 6.69 -11.65
C VAL A 24 -15.95 7.56 -10.44
N LYS A 25 -16.55 8.74 -10.32
CA LYS A 25 -16.32 9.64 -9.19
C LYS A 25 -16.69 8.98 -7.86
N LEU A 26 -17.88 8.40 -7.79
CA LEU A 26 -18.37 7.76 -6.57
C LEU A 26 -17.52 6.55 -6.17
N THR A 27 -17.03 5.78 -7.15
CA THR A 27 -16.14 4.64 -6.88
C THR A 27 -14.80 5.09 -6.29
N VAL A 28 -14.23 6.19 -6.80
CA VAL A 28 -12.98 6.75 -6.26
C VAL A 28 -13.19 7.24 -4.83
N GLU A 29 -14.25 8.00 -4.57
CA GLU A 29 -14.58 8.50 -3.23
C GLU A 29 -14.80 7.35 -2.24
N LEU A 30 -15.57 6.34 -2.63
CA LEU A 30 -15.81 5.16 -1.80
C LEU A 30 -14.51 4.40 -1.51
N GLN A 31 -13.64 4.24 -2.50
CA GLN A 31 -12.36 3.55 -2.33
C GLN A 31 -11.44 4.32 -1.37
N MET A 32 -11.40 5.65 -1.48
CA MET A 32 -10.61 6.51 -0.58
C MET A 32 -11.11 6.40 0.86
N GLU A 33 -12.43 6.46 1.08
CA GLU A 33 -13.00 6.33 2.42
C GLU A 33 -12.79 4.91 2.99
N ALA A 34 -12.91 3.88 2.15
CA ALA A 34 -12.68 2.50 2.56
C ALA A 34 -11.23 2.24 3.02
N GLN A 35 -10.24 2.93 2.43
CA GLN A 35 -8.83 2.84 2.84
C GLN A 35 -8.54 3.50 4.20
N CYS A 36 -9.43 4.36 4.69
CA CYS A 36 -9.33 4.97 6.02
C CYS A 36 -9.81 4.02 7.14
N ILE A 37 -10.51 2.94 6.80
CA ILE A 37 -11.05 2.00 7.78
C ILE A 37 -9.92 1.09 8.29
N PRO A 38 -9.60 1.11 9.60
CA PRO A 38 -8.58 0.24 10.15
C PRO A 38 -9.06 -1.22 10.16
N ASN A 39 -8.10 -2.15 10.17
CA ASN A 39 -8.43 -3.56 10.40
C ASN A 39 -9.14 -3.76 11.74
N MET A 40 -10.10 -4.68 11.77
CA MET A 40 -10.75 -5.07 13.02
C MET A 40 -9.73 -5.68 13.98
N THR A 41 -9.69 -5.16 15.20
CA THR A 41 -8.88 -5.73 16.27
C THR A 41 -9.37 -7.14 16.60
N HIS A 42 -8.44 -8.08 16.74
CA HIS A 42 -8.74 -9.46 17.12
C HIS A 42 -9.51 -9.51 18.47
N PRO A 43 -10.52 -10.38 18.65
CA PRO A 43 -11.33 -10.42 19.88
C PRO A 43 -10.54 -10.65 21.18
N HIS A 44 -9.37 -11.28 21.09
CA HIS A 44 -8.47 -11.50 22.23
C HIS A 44 -7.43 -10.38 22.44
N ALA A 45 -7.36 -9.37 21.56
CA ALA A 45 -6.43 -8.26 21.80
C ALA A 45 -6.93 -7.43 23.00
N PRO A 46 -6.02 -7.01 23.91
CA PRO A 46 -6.41 -6.21 25.05
C PRO A 46 -6.94 -4.84 24.61
N ILE A 47 -7.97 -4.36 25.30
CA ILE A 47 -8.53 -3.03 25.06
C ILE A 47 -7.59 -1.99 25.69
N GLY A 48 -6.93 -1.20 24.85
CA GLY A 48 -6.08 -0.07 25.27
C GLY A 48 -6.81 1.27 25.13
N GLY A 49 -6.42 2.25 25.93
CA GLY A 49 -6.84 3.65 25.78
C GLY A 49 -5.94 4.42 24.81
N GLU A 50 -6.46 5.52 24.27
CA GLU A 50 -5.74 6.39 23.32
C GLU A 50 -5.01 7.55 23.99
N ASP A 51 -5.00 7.60 25.33
CA ASP A 51 -4.50 8.72 26.16
C ASP A 51 -3.02 9.09 25.90
N ARG A 52 -2.28 8.23 25.19
CA ARG A 52 -0.87 8.43 24.80
C ARG A 52 -0.63 8.34 23.29
N SER A 53 -1.68 8.34 22.48
CA SER A 53 -1.55 8.35 21.03
C SER A 53 -1.24 9.76 20.54
N THR A 54 -0.17 9.92 19.75
CA THR A 54 0.15 11.18 19.07
C THR A 54 0.26 10.91 17.57
N VAL A 55 -0.56 11.58 16.77
CA VAL A 55 -0.49 11.49 15.31
C VAL A 55 0.76 12.23 14.83
N ARG A 56 1.59 11.55 14.03
CA ARG A 56 2.78 12.12 13.40
C ARG A 56 2.78 11.79 11.91
N ALA A 57 3.10 12.78 11.09
CA ALA A 57 3.44 12.53 9.69
C ALA A 57 4.83 11.88 9.64
N MET A 58 4.88 10.62 9.18
CA MET A 58 6.11 9.80 9.14
C MET A 58 6.52 9.46 7.70
N VAL A 59 6.06 10.23 6.71
CA VAL A 59 6.35 10.03 5.28
C VAL A 59 7.12 11.23 4.75
N TYR A 60 8.22 10.97 4.04
CA TYR A 60 9.11 11.99 3.50
C TYR A 60 9.22 11.85 1.99
N SER A 61 8.77 12.87 1.25
CA SER A 61 8.80 12.86 -0.22
C SER A 61 10.14 13.36 -0.78
N ILE A 62 10.58 12.77 -1.88
CA ILE A 62 11.75 13.24 -2.63
C ILE A 62 11.30 14.39 -3.54
N LYS A 63 12.04 15.51 -3.49
CA LYS A 63 11.72 16.68 -4.32
C LYS A 63 11.79 16.33 -5.80
N ASP A 64 10.83 16.84 -6.59
CA ASP A 64 10.74 16.65 -8.03
C ASP A 64 10.57 15.16 -8.43
N SER A 65 10.01 14.35 -7.54
CA SER A 65 9.72 12.92 -7.73
C SER A 65 8.40 12.53 -7.07
N ASP A 66 7.84 11.41 -7.52
CA ASP A 66 6.70 10.69 -6.95
C ASP A 66 7.10 9.69 -5.85
N GLN A 67 8.39 9.60 -5.51
CA GLN A 67 8.93 8.66 -4.53
C GLN A 67 8.97 9.24 -3.11
N CYS A 68 8.84 8.36 -2.11
CA CYS A 68 9.00 8.69 -0.70
C CYS A 68 9.97 7.72 0.00
N LEU A 69 10.55 8.18 1.11
CA LEU A 69 11.35 7.34 1.99
C LEU A 69 10.45 6.43 2.81
N ILE A 70 10.84 5.16 2.91
CA ILE A 70 10.17 4.17 3.74
C ILE A 70 10.90 4.05 5.10
N GLY A 71 10.13 4.08 6.19
CA GLY A 71 10.68 3.95 7.55
C GLY A 71 10.79 2.50 8.05
N THR A 72 10.32 1.52 7.29
CA THR A 72 10.35 0.09 7.63
C THR A 72 10.46 -0.75 6.37
N ALA A 73 11.17 -1.88 6.47
CA ALA A 73 11.23 -2.87 5.40
C ALA A 73 9.87 -3.56 5.14
N GLU A 74 8.91 -3.49 6.08
CA GLU A 74 7.57 -4.06 5.92
C GLU A 74 6.84 -3.52 4.66
N ILE A 75 6.86 -2.21 4.45
CA ILE A 75 6.12 -1.56 3.36
C ILE A 75 6.47 -2.16 1.99
N PRO A 76 7.74 -2.23 1.58
CA PRO A 76 8.05 -2.78 0.26
C PRO A 76 7.93 -4.31 0.24
N VAL A 77 8.06 -5.01 1.37
CA VAL A 77 7.85 -6.47 1.46
C VAL A 77 6.42 -6.87 1.22
N GLY A 78 5.49 -6.16 1.86
CA GLY A 78 4.06 -6.36 1.65
C GLY A 78 3.67 -6.17 0.19
N GLY A 79 4.42 -5.36 -0.56
CA GLY A 79 4.21 -5.11 -1.99
C GLY A 79 4.84 -6.13 -2.95
N ILE A 80 5.73 -7.04 -2.53
CA ILE A 80 6.49 -7.93 -3.43
C ILE A 80 5.56 -8.81 -4.29
N HIS A 81 4.46 -9.27 -3.69
CA HIS A 81 3.51 -10.18 -4.32
C HIS A 81 2.19 -9.51 -4.69
N MET A 82 2.16 -8.17 -4.78
CA MET A 82 1.00 -7.45 -5.30
C MET A 82 0.71 -7.93 -6.74
N ASP A 83 -0.56 -8.20 -7.05
CA ASP A 83 -1.03 -8.73 -8.33
C ASP A 83 -0.52 -10.13 -8.72
N ALA A 84 0.08 -10.89 -7.78
CA ALA A 84 0.51 -12.27 -8.00
C ALA A 84 -0.45 -13.29 -7.36
N ILE A 85 -0.70 -14.41 -8.03
CA ILE A 85 -1.43 -15.57 -7.47
C ILE A 85 -0.40 -16.58 -6.95
N LEU A 86 -0.37 -16.78 -5.63
CA LEU A 86 0.55 -17.72 -4.97
C LEU A 86 -0.09 -19.10 -4.84
N ALA A 87 0.69 -20.16 -5.08
CA ALA A 87 0.26 -21.52 -4.78
C ALA A 87 0.29 -21.78 -3.27
N GLU A 88 -0.71 -22.49 -2.73
CA GLU A 88 -0.80 -22.81 -1.29
C GLU A 88 0.43 -23.57 -0.78
N SER A 89 1.08 -24.37 -1.63
CA SER A 89 2.32 -25.09 -1.31
C SER A 89 3.52 -24.18 -1.01
N LEU A 90 3.44 -22.90 -1.36
CA LEU A 90 4.48 -21.90 -1.07
C LEU A 90 4.27 -21.23 0.29
N LEU A 91 3.13 -21.46 0.95
CA LEU A 91 2.82 -20.88 2.26
C LEU A 91 3.30 -21.79 3.40
N PRO A 92 3.79 -21.23 4.53
CA PRO A 92 3.99 -19.80 4.78
C PRO A 92 5.22 -19.23 4.05
N LEU A 93 5.09 -18.03 3.50
CA LEU A 93 6.23 -17.26 3.00
C LEU A 93 6.97 -16.61 4.16
N ILE A 94 8.27 -16.87 4.26
CA ILE A 94 9.15 -16.28 5.27
C ILE A 94 10.21 -15.48 4.53
N GLU A 95 9.93 -14.19 4.34
CA GLU A 95 10.89 -13.25 3.79
C GLU A 95 11.68 -12.61 4.94
N VAL A 96 12.96 -12.96 5.05
CA VAL A 96 13.87 -12.36 6.02
C VAL A 96 14.66 -11.27 5.33
N TRP A 97 14.55 -10.05 5.83
CA TRP A 97 15.43 -8.95 5.45
C TRP A 97 16.74 -9.10 6.19
N ALA A 98 17.62 -9.92 5.64
CA ALA A 98 19.04 -9.85 5.96
C ALA A 98 19.61 -8.63 5.23
N ALA A 99 19.36 -7.45 5.77
CA ALA A 99 20.06 -6.27 5.33
C ALA A 99 21.49 -6.35 5.91
N GLU A 100 22.45 -6.80 5.10
CA GLU A 100 23.81 -6.27 5.24
C GLU A 100 23.73 -4.77 4.92
N GLY A 101 23.30 -3.97 5.90
CA GLY A 101 22.96 -2.56 5.75
C GLY A 101 21.46 -2.33 5.66
N ALA A 102 20.76 -2.28 6.80
CA ALA A 102 19.42 -1.72 6.85
C ALA A 102 19.49 -0.24 6.45
N LEU A 103 18.53 0.21 5.64
CA LEU A 103 18.23 1.62 5.44
C LEU A 103 17.72 2.20 6.77
N ASP A 104 18.63 2.52 7.69
CA ASP A 104 18.30 3.29 8.88
C ASP A 104 18.24 4.77 8.49
N VAL A 105 17.04 5.26 8.17
CA VAL A 105 16.80 6.70 8.07
C VAL A 105 16.74 7.26 9.49
N THR A 106 17.88 7.77 9.97
CA THR A 106 17.91 8.47 11.26
C THR A 106 17.50 9.93 11.03
N ILE A 107 16.41 10.34 11.67
CA ILE A 107 15.88 11.71 11.60
C ILE A 107 16.20 12.37 12.94
N ILE A 108 17.07 13.39 12.93
CA ILE A 108 17.44 14.16 14.12
C ILE A 108 16.94 15.59 13.92
N GLY A 109 15.79 15.92 14.52
CA GLY A 109 15.14 17.22 14.31
C GLY A 109 14.61 17.36 12.89
N ASP A 110 14.92 18.48 12.23
CA ASP A 110 14.54 18.75 10.84
C ASP A 110 15.59 18.25 9.81
N ASP A 111 16.72 17.72 10.27
CA ASP A 111 17.80 17.20 9.42
C ASP A 111 17.59 15.71 9.12
N ILE A 112 17.41 15.39 7.84
CA ILE A 112 17.40 14.01 7.32
C ILE A 112 18.80 13.69 6.81
N ARG A 113 19.51 12.77 7.47
CA ARG A 113 20.80 12.25 6.99
C ARG A 113 20.61 10.87 6.39
N LEU A 114 20.67 10.80 5.05
CA LEU A 114 20.66 9.53 4.33
C LEU A 114 22.07 8.92 4.41
N HIS A 115 22.23 7.88 5.22
CA HIS A 115 23.52 7.20 5.36
C HIS A 115 23.80 6.21 4.21
N GLN A 116 22.77 5.72 3.51
CA GLN A 116 22.86 4.92 2.28
C GLN A 116 21.49 4.88 1.59
N VAL A 117 21.44 4.85 0.25
CA VAL A 117 20.22 4.58 -0.54
C VAL A 117 20.38 3.21 -1.18
N ILE A 118 19.61 2.23 -0.73
CA ILE A 118 19.57 0.90 -1.36
C ILE A 118 18.37 0.87 -2.30
N ASN A 119 18.62 0.61 -3.58
CA ASN A 119 17.56 0.45 -4.56
C ASN A 119 16.92 -0.94 -4.38
N PHE A 120 15.60 -0.99 -4.21
CA PHE A 120 14.85 -2.22 -3.91
C PHE A 120 15.08 -3.34 -4.95
N GLN A 121 15.41 -2.98 -6.19
CA GLN A 121 15.75 -3.94 -7.24
C GLN A 121 16.95 -4.84 -6.91
N GLN A 122 17.83 -4.45 -5.97
CA GLN A 122 19.03 -5.23 -5.63
C GLN A 122 18.87 -6.18 -4.43
N ALA A 123 17.76 -6.13 -3.68
CA ALA A 123 17.62 -6.86 -2.41
C ALA A 123 16.96 -8.25 -2.54
N ALA A 124 16.39 -8.58 -3.69
CA ALA A 124 15.58 -9.79 -3.86
C ALA A 124 16.40 -11.04 -4.24
N SER A 125 17.26 -11.53 -3.35
CA SER A 125 17.76 -12.92 -3.46
C SER A 125 18.60 -13.37 -2.25
N THR A 126 17.97 -13.63 -1.11
CA THR A 126 18.54 -14.63 -0.17
C THR A 126 17.44 -15.59 0.28
N ARG A 127 17.22 -16.61 -0.54
CA ARG A 127 16.40 -17.78 -0.18
C ARG A 127 17.06 -18.46 1.02
N LEU A 128 16.34 -18.60 2.14
CA LEU A 128 16.74 -19.50 3.22
C LEU A 128 16.73 -20.95 2.70
N GLN A 129 17.83 -21.38 2.07
CA GLN A 129 18.01 -22.78 1.69
C GLN A 129 18.51 -23.66 2.84
N ASN A 130 18.73 -23.15 4.05
CA ASN A 130 19.25 -23.96 5.14
C ASN A 130 18.55 -23.61 6.46
N GLY A 131 17.68 -24.51 6.92
CA GLY A 131 16.90 -24.41 8.15
C GLY A 131 17.74 -24.25 9.42
N ARG A 132 18.30 -23.07 9.64
CA ARG A 132 18.80 -22.63 10.94
C ARG A 132 17.95 -21.45 11.41
N ALA A 133 17.00 -21.79 12.29
CA ALA A 133 16.43 -20.81 13.20
C ALA A 133 17.57 -20.23 14.05
N TRP A 134 17.58 -18.92 14.20
CA TRP A 134 18.55 -18.20 15.01
C TRP A 134 18.40 -18.62 16.48
N SER A 135 19.52 -18.91 17.13
CA SER A 135 19.67 -19.19 18.57
C SER A 135 19.68 -17.91 19.40
#